data_AF-A0A7L2R7G9-F1
#
_entry.id   AF-A0A7L2R7G9-F1
#
_cell.length_a   1.000
_cell.length_b   1.000
_cell.length_c   1.000
_cell.angle_alpha   90.00
_cell.angle_beta   90.00
_cell.angle_gamma   90.00
#
_symmetry.space_group_name_H-M   'P 1'
#
loop_
_entity.id
_entity.type
_entity.pdbx_description
1 polymer ?
#
loop_
_entity_poly.entity_id
_entity_poly.type
_entity_poly.pdbx_seq_one_letter_code
_entity_poly.pdbx_strand_id
1 'polypeptide(L)' 'SVLTGLCLRIKLQRCLPFRHKLEIYISEGTHSTEEDINKQINDKERVAAAMENPNLREIVEQCVTEPD' A
#
# COMPACT_ATOMS: atom_id res chain seq x y z
N SER A 1 9.49 5.71 0.39
CA SER A 1 8.54 5.64 1.52
C SER A 1 7.07 5.46 1.11
N VAL A 2 6.66 5.70 -0.14
CA VAL A 2 5.29 5.38 -0.64
C VAL A 2 5.06 3.85 -0.74
N LEU A 3 6.08 3.11 -1.20
CA LEU A 3 6.00 1.67 -1.45
C LEU A 3 5.64 0.86 -0.19
N THR A 4 6.13 1.26 0.99
CA THR A 4 5.87 0.56 2.26
C THR A 4 4.38 0.57 2.62
N GLY A 5 3.69 1.70 2.43
CA GLY A 5 2.25 1.81 2.70
C GLY A 5 1.40 1.01 1.71
N LEU A 6 1.77 1.03 0.42
CA LEU A 6 1.09 0.25 -0.62
C LEU A 6 1.22 -1.26 -0.35
N CYS A 7 2.42 -1.73 -0.03
CA CYS A 7 2.67 -3.15 0.26
C CYS A 7 1.87 -3.61 1.50
N LEU A 8 1.85 -2.80 2.56
CA LEU A 8 1.08 -3.11 3.77
C LEU A 8 -0.42 -3.26 3.48
N ARG A 9 -0.98 -2.33 2.69
CA ARG A 9 -2.39 -2.38 2.26
C ARG A 9 -2.71 -3.67 1.53
N ILE A 10 -1.84 -4.07 0.61
CA ILE A 10 -2.07 -5.24 -0.25
C ILE A 10 -1.88 -6.54 0.52
N LYS A 11 -0.89 -6.61 1.42
CA LYS A 11 -0.72 -7.74 2.34
C LYS A 11 -1.97 -7.92 3.19
N LEU A 12 -2.48 -6.84 3.80
CA LEU A 12 -3.70 -6.87 4.61
C LEU A 12 -4.92 -7.27 3.78
N GLN A 13 -5.08 -6.72 2.58
CA GLN A 13 -6.17 -7.06 1.69
C GLN A 13 -6.13 -8.53 1.21
N ARG A 14 -4.94 -9.12 1.05
CA ARG A 14 -4.76 -10.56 0.73
C ARG A 14 -5.03 -11.45 1.94
N CYS A 15 -4.57 -11.06 3.13
CA CYS A 15 -4.70 -11.85 4.36
C CYS A 15 -6.10 -11.76 4.99
N LEU A 16 -6.86 -10.70 4.73
CA LEU A 16 -8.20 -10.47 5.28
C LEU A 16 -9.26 -10.68 4.18
N PRO A 17 -9.86 -11.88 4.07
CA PRO A 17 -10.81 -12.23 3.00
C PRO A 17 -12.18 -11.55 3.11
N PHE A 18 -12.42 -10.75 4.16
CA PHE A 18 -13.68 -10.06 4.40
C PHE A 18 -13.57 -8.56 4.07
N ARG A 19 -14.69 -7.91 3.74
CA ARG A 19 -14.72 -6.46 3.54
C ARG A 19 -14.39 -5.74 4.85
N HIS A 20 -13.22 -5.11 4.90
CA HIS A 20 -12.77 -4.29 6.02
C HIS A 20 -12.46 -2.87 5.52
N LYS A 21 -12.68 -1.88 6.39
CA LYS A 21 -12.24 -0.50 6.12
C LYS A 21 -10.79 -0.39 6.61
N LEU A 22 -9.85 -0.34 5.67
CA LEU A 22 -8.45 -0.17 5.99
C LEU A 22 -8.04 1.29 5.76
N GLU A 23 -7.62 1.95 6.84
CA GLU A 23 -7.07 3.30 6.83
C GLU A 23 -5.64 3.24 7.34
N ILE A 24 -4.68 3.53 6.46
CA ILE A 24 -3.25 3.51 6.78
C ILE A 24 -2.78 4.96 6.84
N TYR A 25 -2.07 5.30 7.93
CA TYR A 25 -1.47 6.60 8.13
C TYR A 25 0.01 6.45 8.43
N ILE A 26 0.82 7.28 7.79
CA ILE A 26 2.21 7.49 8.18
C ILE A 26 2.24 8.32 9.47
N SER A 27 3.11 7.93 10.40
CA SER A 27 3.33 8.65 11.65
C SER A 27 3.79 10.09 11.38
N GLU A 28 3.19 11.03 12.09
CA GLU A 28 3.43 12.46 11.92
C GLU A 28 4.91 12.82 12.14
N GLY A 29 5.48 13.60 11.23
CA GLY A 29 6.85 14.13 11.34
C GLY A 29 7.95 13.20 10.82
N THR A 30 7.59 12.02 10.30
CA THR A 30 8.58 11.07 9.74
C THR A 30 8.93 11.38 8.28
N HIS A 31 8.05 12.07 7.54
CA HIS A 31 8.21 12.33 6.12
C HIS A 31 7.53 13.64 5.69
N SER A 32 8.23 14.50 4.95
CA SER A 32 7.68 15.79 4.46
C SER A 32 6.52 15.65 3.47
N THR A 33 6.22 14.44 3.01
CA THR A 33 5.13 14.12 2.06
C THR A 33 4.07 13.21 2.67
N GLU A 34 4.01 13.07 4.00
CA GLU A 34 3.10 12.17 4.70
C GLU A 34 1.63 12.31 4.28
N GLU A 35 1.13 13.55 4.13
CA GLU A 35 -0.27 13.79 3.77
C GLU A 35 -0.60 13.30 2.36
N ASP A 36 0.29 13.59 1.40
CA ASP A 36 0.15 13.15 0.02
C ASP A 36 0.25 11.62 -0.06
N ILE A 37 1.18 11.02 0.68
CA ILE A 37 1.32 9.57 0.75
C ILE A 37 0.06 8.94 1.37
N ASN A 38 -0.46 9.48 2.47
CA ASN A 38 -1.68 8.99 3.12
C ASN A 38 -2.87 9.06 2.15
N LYS A 39 -3.01 10.14 1.38
CA LYS A 39 -4.04 10.24 0.32
C LYS A 39 -3.86 9.15 -0.73
N GLN A 40 -2.63 8.93 -1.21
CA GLN A 40 -2.34 7.91 -2.22
C GLN A 40 -2.63 6.48 -1.75
N ILE A 41 -2.27 6.12 -0.52
CA ILE A 41 -2.46 4.76 0.00
C ILE A 41 -3.94 4.49 0.30
N ASN A 42 -4.69 5.50 0.73
CA ASN A 42 -6.11 5.33 1.07
C ASN A 42 -7.03 5.36 -0.16
N ASP A 43 -6.58 5.92 -1.28
CA ASP A 43 -7.28 5.91 -2.55
C ASP A 43 -7.31 4.50 -3.18
N LYS A 44 -8.51 3.90 -3.22
CA LYS A 44 -8.71 2.55 -3.74
C LYS A 44 -8.51 2.47 -5.25
N GLU A 45 -8.89 3.50 -5.99
CA GLU A 45 -8.76 3.52 -7.46
C GLU A 45 -7.30 3.65 -7.85
N ARG A 46 -6.55 4.49 -7.13
CA ARG A 46 -5.11 4.65 -7.36
C ARG A 46 -4.32 3.40 -6.98
N VAL A 47 -4.68 2.74 -5.87
CA VAL A 47 -4.08 1.45 -5.47
C VAL A 47 -4.39 0.36 -6.50
N ALA A 48 -5.62 0.32 -7.02
CA ALA A 48 -6.00 -0.62 -8.07
C ALA A 48 -5.21 -0.36 -9.36
N ALA A 49 -5.14 0.89 -9.82
CA ALA A 49 -4.37 1.26 -11.00
C ALA A 49 -2.87 0.96 -10.85
N ALA A 50 -2.32 1.14 -9.65
CA ALA A 50 -0.94 0.75 -9.35
C ALA A 50 -0.73 -0.76 -9.46
N MET A 51 -1.71 -1.57 -9.06
CA MET A 51 -1.66 -3.03 -9.19
C MET A 51 -1.87 -3.55 -10.60
N GLU A 52 -2.55 -2.79 -11.46
CA GLU A 52 -2.62 -3.09 -12.89
C GLU A 52 -1.33 -2.77 -13.63
N ASN A 53 -0.44 -1.95 -13.05
CA ASN A 53 0.87 -1.68 -13.62
C ASN A 53 1.85 -2.81 -13.26
N PRO A 54 2.36 -3.59 -14.25
CA PRO A 54 3.20 -4.75 -13.99
C PRO A 54 4.49 -4.42 -13.25
N ASN A 55 5.10 -3.24 -13.49
CA ASN A 55 6.31 -2.82 -12.79
C ASN A 55 6.06 -2.59 -11.29
N LEU A 56 4.96 -1.90 -10.96
CA LEU A 56 4.60 -1.64 -9.57
C LEU A 56 4.13 -2.92 -8.88
N ARG A 57 3.36 -3.75 -9.60
CA ARG A 57 2.89 -5.04 -9.11
C ARG A 57 4.05 -5.93 -8.71
N GLU A 58 5.09 -6.05 -9.55
CA GLU A 58 6.25 -6.89 -9.23
C GLU A 58 7.00 -6.40 -7.98
N ILE A 59 7.24 -5.10 -7.87
CA ILE A 59 7.87 -4.51 -6.67
C ILE A 59 7.03 -4.77 -5.43
N VAL A 60 5.71 -4.57 -5.51
CA VAL A 60 4.83 -4.81 -4.38
C VAL A 60 4.78 -6.30 -4.04
N GLU A 61 4.72 -7.19 -5.04
CA GLU A 61 4.78 -8.63 -4.83
C GLU A 61 6.08 -9.04 -4.14
N GLN A 62 7.24 -8.52 -4.57
CA GLN A 62 8.51 -8.77 -3.90
C GLN A 62 8.51 -8.27 -2.44
N CYS A 63 7.87 -7.14 -2.15
CA CYS A 63 7.81 -6.61 -0.79
C CYS A 63 6.80 -7.32 0.12
N VAL A 64 5.72 -7.91 -0.42
CA VAL A 64 4.73 -8.67 0.38
C VAL A 64 5.05 -10.16 0.48
N THR A 65 5.92 -10.68 -0.38
CA THR A 65 6.45 -12.04 -0.29
C THR A 65 7.50 -12.04 0.83
N GLU A 66 7.26 -12.78 1.90
CA GLU A 66 8.25 -12.92 2.98
C GLU A 66 9.46 -13.69 2.42
N PRO A 67 10.71 -13.30 2.75
CA PRO A 67 11.83 -14.21 2.58
C PRO A 67 11.61 -15.40 3.51
N ASP A 68 11.65 -16.61 2.94
CA ASP A 68 11.64 -17.88 3.67
C ASP A 68 12.73 -17.91 4.77
#